data_AF-A0A7C5T9K5-F1
#
_entry.id   AF-A0A7C5T9K5-F1
#
_cell.length_a   1.000
_cell.length_b   1.000
_cell.length_c   1.000
_cell.angle_alpha   90.00
_cell.angle_beta   90.00
_cell.angle_gamma   90.00
#
_symmetry.space_group_name_H-M   'P 1'
#
loop_
_entity.id
_entity.type
_entity.pdbx_description
1 polymer ?
#
loop_
_entity_poly.entity_id
_entity_poly.type
_entity_poly.pdbx_seq_one_letter_code
_entity_poly.pdbx_strand_id
1 'polypeptide(L)' 'MWYIQKRGRQDRGTVIAVRTRELCGVDRRCGWALRRLMMYLVSRGLAKRHKQGVYLIERKALSDVLRVLREQI' A
#
# COMPACT_ATOMS: atom_id res chain seq x y z
N MET A 1 8.19 4.17 -2.06
CA MET A 1 7.70 3.53 -3.31
C MET A 1 8.29 2.14 -3.60
N TRP A 2 9.50 1.81 -3.14
CA TRP A 2 10.22 0.58 -3.53
C TRP A 2 9.58 -0.75 -3.06
N TYR A 3 8.95 -0.78 -1.90
CA TYR A 3 8.44 -2.01 -1.28
C TYR A 3 7.26 -2.64 -2.05
N ILE A 4 6.31 -1.82 -2.53
CA ILE A 4 5.15 -2.31 -3.28
C ILE A 4 5.60 -2.88 -4.62
N GLN A 5 6.57 -2.25 -5.28
CA GLN A 5 7.13 -2.75 -6.55
C GLN A 5 7.92 -4.04 -6.35
N LYS A 6 8.70 -4.15 -5.26
CA LYS A 6 9.48 -5.36 -4.95
C LYS A 6 8.57 -6.55 -4.61
N ARG A 7 7.54 -6.34 -3.77
CA ARG A 7 6.55 -7.40 -3.48
C ARG A 7 5.69 -7.75 -4.68
N GLY A 8 5.23 -6.77 -5.47
CA GLY A 8 4.47 -7.06 -6.70
C GLY A 8 5.23 -7.90 -7.74
N ARG A 9 6.56 -7.91 -7.69
CA ARG A 9 7.43 -8.79 -8.49
C ARG A 9 7.68 -10.17 -7.84
N GLN A 10 7.76 -10.26 -6.52
CA GLN A 10 8.08 -11.51 -5.80
C GLN A 10 6.85 -12.35 -5.42
N ASP A 11 5.68 -11.73 -5.24
CA ASP A 11 4.46 -12.44 -4.88
C ASP A 11 3.81 -13.08 -6.12
N ARG A 12 3.62 -14.40 -6.08
CA ARG A 12 2.82 -15.15 -7.07
C ARG A 12 1.31 -14.96 -6.86
N GLY A 13 0.89 -14.16 -5.88
CA GLY A 13 -0.50 -13.92 -5.56
C GLY A 13 -1.19 -12.83 -6.39
N THR A 14 -2.52 -12.91 -6.46
CA THR A 14 -3.40 -11.88 -7.06
C THR A 14 -3.40 -10.57 -6.26
N VAL A 15 -2.94 -10.60 -5.01
CA VAL A 15 -2.97 -9.49 -4.06
C VAL A 15 -1.59 -9.23 -3.46
N ILE A 16 -1.28 -7.95 -3.28
CA ILE A 16 -0.07 -7.46 -2.63
C ILE A 16 -0.46 -7.01 -1.22
N ALA A 17 0.12 -7.65 -0.20
CA ALA A 17 -0.06 -7.22 1.18
C ALA A 17 0.93 -6.11 1.55
N VAL A 18 0.41 -5.00 2.04
CA VAL A 18 1.17 -3.86 2.58
C VAL A 18 0.99 -3.86 4.09
N ARG A 19 2.08 -4.14 4.82
CA ARG A 19 2.09 -4.11 6.28
C ARG A 19 2.82 -2.87 6.76
N THR A 20 2.13 -2.01 7.51
CA THR A 20 2.70 -0.77 8.06
C THR A 20 3.94 -1.04 8.90
N ARG A 21 3.96 -2.13 9.66
CA ARG A 21 5.12 -2.54 10.48
C ARG A 21 6.35 -2.92 9.65
N GLU A 22 6.17 -3.50 8.47
CA GLU A 22 7.30 -3.87 7.58
C GLU A 22 7.89 -2.65 6.87
N LEU A 23 7.10 -1.59 6.71
CA LEU A 23 7.51 -0.35 6.03
C LEU A 23 8.06 0.71 6.99
N CYS A 24 7.38 0.92 8.10
CA CYS A 24 7.64 2.01 9.03
C CYS A 24 8.28 1.54 10.35
N GLY A 25 8.33 0.23 10.60
CA GLY A 25 8.85 -0.31 11.85
C GLY A 25 8.14 0.26 13.07
N VAL A 26 8.90 0.98 13.90
CA VAL A 26 8.44 1.68 15.12
C VAL A 26 8.20 3.18 14.91
N ASP A 27 8.52 3.74 13.74
CA ASP A 27 8.33 5.16 13.47
C ASP A 27 6.84 5.51 13.36
N ARG A 28 6.36 6.23 14.37
CA ARG A 28 4.97 6.70 14.46
C ARG A 28 4.63 7.69 13.35
N ARG A 29 5.54 8.60 12.96
CA ARG A 29 5.28 9.60 11.91
C ARG A 29 5.09 8.91 10.56
N CYS A 30 5.98 7.96 10.24
CA CYS A 30 5.82 7.12 9.06
C CYS A 30 4.49 6.34 9.12
N GLY A 31 4.16 5.74 10.26
CA GLY A 31 2.91 4.99 10.44
C GLY A 31 1.65 5.83 10.17
N TRP A 32 1.61 7.07 10.64
CA TRP A 32 0.51 8.01 10.39
C TRP A 32 0.42 8.44 8.93
N ALA A 33 1.55 8.81 8.32
CA ALA A 33 1.61 9.19 6.90
C ALA A 33 1.16 8.04 6.00
N LEU A 34 1.68 6.84 6.24
CA LEU A 34 1.30 5.63 5.50
C LEU A 34 -0.17 5.29 5.71
N ARG A 35 -0.70 5.42 6.93
CA ARG A 35 -2.13 5.21 7.20
C ARG A 35 -2.99 6.19 6.40
N ARG A 36 -2.64 7.48 6.38
CA ARG A 36 -3.38 8.49 5.60
C ARG A 36 -3.38 8.15 4.11
N LEU A 37 -2.22 7.81 3.56
CA LEU A 37 -2.08 7.41 2.17
C LEU A 37 -2.87 6.13 1.84
N MET A 38 -2.77 5.10 2.68
CA MET A 38 -3.49 3.85 2.47
C MET A 38 -5.01 4.04 2.58
N MET A 39 -5.48 4.88 3.50
CA MET A 39 -6.91 5.20 3.58
C MET A 39 -7.41 5.94 2.33
N TYR A 40 -6.59 6.82 1.75
CA TYR A 40 -6.92 7.47 0.48
C TYR A 40 -7.02 6.46 -0.67
N LEU A 41 -6.11 5.49 -0.75
CA LEU A 41 -6.22 4.40 -1.73
C LEU A 41 -7.45 3.52 -1.49
N VAL A 42 -7.82 3.30 -0.22
CA VAL A 42 -9.04 2.57 0.15
C VAL A 42 -10.30 3.32 -0.28
N SER A 43 -10.38 4.64 -0.06
CA SER A 43 -11.54 5.43 -0.49
C SER A 43 -11.69 5.50 -2.01
N ARG A 44 -10.60 5.29 -2.75
CA ARG A 44 -10.59 5.18 -4.22
C ARG A 44 -10.88 3.77 -4.73
N GLY A 45 -11.07 2.79 -3.83
CA GLY A 45 -11.29 1.38 -4.19
C GLY A 45 -10.05 0.65 -4.70
N LEU A 46 -8.87 1.27 -4.62
CA LEU A 46 -7.60 0.72 -5.11
C LEU A 46 -6.90 -0.19 -4.08
N ALA A 47 -7.29 -0.07 -2.81
CA ALA A 47 -6.80 -0.90 -1.72
C ALA A 47 -7.97 -1.35 -0.84
N LYS A 48 -7.79 -2.47 -0.15
CA LYS A 48 -8.73 -2.97 0.85
C LYS A 48 -8.02 -3.10 2.19
N ARG A 49 -8.63 -2.57 3.25
CA ARG A 49 -8.14 -2.80 4.61
C ARG A 49 -8.51 -4.23 5.03
N HIS A 50 -7.51 -5.03 5.38
CA HIS A 50 -7.74 -6.40 5.84
C HIS A 50 -7.72 -6.49 7.37
N LYS A 51 -6.68 -5.93 8.00
CA LYS A 51 -6.53 -5.83 9.47
C LYS A 51 -5.91 -4.49 9.83
N GLN A 52 -5.82 -4.17 11.12
CA GLN A 52 -5.12 -2.96 11.56
C GLN A 52 -3.66 -2.98 11.10
N GLY A 53 -3.24 -1.95 10.37
CA GLY A 53 -1.89 -1.86 9.81
C GLY A 53 -1.59 -2.83 8.66
N VAL A 54 -2.62 -3.52 8.11
CA VAL A 54 -2.48 -4.42 6.96
C VAL A 54 -3.50 -4.06 5.88
N TYR A 55 -2.99 -3.74 4.71
CA TYR A 55 -3.77 -3.38 3.53
C TYR A 55 -3.45 -4.33 2.39
N LEU A 56 -4.44 -4.62 1.57
CA LEU A 56 -4.31 -5.47 0.39
C LEU A 56 -4.54 -4.60 -0.84
N ILE A 57 -3.69 -4.77 -1.85
CA ILE A 57 -3.82 -4.10 -3.14
C ILE A 57 -3.92 -5.20 -4.18
N GLU A 58 -4.95 -5.18 -5.02
CA GLU A 58 -5.01 -6.12 -6.12
C GLU A 58 -3.92 -5.82 -7.14
N ARG A 59 -3.29 -6.85 -7.70
CA ARG A 59 -2.21 -6.65 -8.67
C ARG A 59 -2.67 -5.89 -9.91
N LYS A 60 -3.93 -6.06 -10.33
CA LYS A 60 -4.54 -5.29 -11.42
C LYS A 60 -4.63 -3.79 -11.11
N ALA A 61 -4.82 -3.44 -9.84
CA ALA A 61 -4.88 -2.05 -9.37
C ALA A 61 -3.48 -1.45 -9.12
N LEU A 62 -2.40 -2.24 -9.26
CA LEU A 62 -1.04 -1.75 -8.99
C LEU A 62 -0.67 -0.57 -9.90
N SER A 63 -1.01 -0.65 -11.18
CA SER A 63 -0.75 0.44 -12.14
C SER A 63 -1.48 1.73 -11.74
N ASP A 64 -2.74 1.61 -11.32
CA ASP A 64 -3.54 2.76 -10.85
C ASP A 64 -3.01 3.33 -9.54
N VAL A 65 -2.61 2.47 -8.59
CA VAL A 65 -1.97 2.91 -7.35
C VAL A 65 -0.69 3.68 -7.67
N LEU A 66 0.16 3.18 -8.57
CA LEU A 66 1.40 3.88 -8.94
C LEU A 66 1.12 5.24 -9.61
N ARG A 67 0.07 5.33 -10.43
CA ARG A 67 -0.36 6.60 -11.03
C ARG A 67 -0.82 7.60 -9.94
N VAL A 68 -1.70 7.17 -9.05
CA VAL A 68 -2.20 8.01 -7.95
C VAL A 68 -1.07 8.46 -7.02
N LEU A 69 -0.09 7.59 -6.76
CA LEU A 69 1.06 7.93 -5.94
C LEU A 69 2.01 8.93 -6.61
N ARG A 70 2.09 8.97 -7.95
CA ARG A 70 2.85 9.98 -8.68
C ARG A 70 2.18 11.35 -8.68
N GLU A 71 0.86 11.41 -8.63
CA GLU A 71 0.12 12.68 -8.57
C GLU A 71 0.16 13.33 -7.17
N GLN A 72 0.59 12.58 -6.15
CA GLN A 72 0.66 13.02 -4.75
C GLN A 72 2.08 13.40 -4.31
N ILE A 73 3.06 13.38 -5.22
CA ILE A 73 4.45 13.81 -5.03
C ILE A 73 4.77 14.86 -6.08
#